data_AF-R1EEV1-F1
#
_entry.id   AF-R1EEV1-F1
#
_cell.length_a   1.000
_cell.length_b   1.000
_cell.length_c   1.000
_cell.angle_alpha   90.00
_cell.angle_beta   90.00
_cell.angle_gamma   90.00
#
_symmetry.space_group_name_H-M   'P 1'
#
loop_
_entity.id
_entity.type
_entity.pdbx_description
1 polymer ?
#
loop_
_entity_poly.entity_id
_entity_poly.type
_entity_poly.pdbx_seq_one_letter_code
_entity_poly.pdbx_strand_id
1 'polypeptide(L)'
;MNLTDVAYLQKPENAVDLFPEKLGPRIFYLPSANAILKKGPTVGMAEAEAMRFVKARLPGVPVPEVYQSFIKDELGFILMEKIEGRPLAEVWDRLDDEKRRAVMQQLRGFVEQWRRLHGTWYGSLGGGSSIANYGDQSHHHHPHHRGSTGSSSNGSDTYNPHTGETSPPAPPTPAIEPGSGPGGPCEDLVFKHLCLAQPGEQKTYGPFSTRVDYNLGVIEALRNSRATGQLNDTDEPLVARIRAQDAFEEKVFTHGDLQPVNIMVDPKTLRITGILDWETAGYSPPEREYCEARSRGREEGWRRGLDALFDDDVREKYKLWRDIDWALVAHSRVWSK
;
A
#
# COMPACT_ATOMS: atom_id res chain seq x y z
N MET A 1 -31.51 0.21 -9.66
CA MET A 1 -31.29 1.13 -8.52
C MET A 1 -30.07 1.97 -8.88
N ASN A 2 -30.29 3.23 -9.25
CA ASN A 2 -29.24 4.12 -9.74
C ASN A 2 -28.72 4.95 -8.55
N LEU A 3 -27.46 4.73 -8.18
CA LEU A 3 -26.77 5.48 -7.12
C LEU A 3 -26.25 6.80 -7.70
N THR A 4 -27.09 7.85 -7.69
CA THR A 4 -26.70 9.20 -8.12
C THR A 4 -25.73 9.86 -7.15
N ASP A 5 -24.48 10.01 -7.59
CA ASP A 5 -23.48 11.10 -7.47
C ASP A 5 -23.24 11.88 -6.15
N VAL A 6 -23.95 11.60 -5.06
CA VAL A 6 -23.71 12.25 -3.74
C VAL A 6 -23.56 11.21 -2.61
N ALA A 7 -24.00 9.97 -2.83
CA ALA A 7 -23.99 8.93 -1.81
C ALA A 7 -22.58 8.41 -1.43
N TYR A 8 -21.61 8.47 -2.35
CA TYR A 8 -20.28 7.88 -2.14
C TYR A 8 -19.38 8.69 -1.20
N LEU A 9 -19.67 9.98 -0.98
CA LEU A 9 -19.00 10.80 0.03
C LEU A 9 -19.56 10.53 1.43
N GLN A 10 -20.81 10.08 1.52
CA GLN A 10 -21.49 9.85 2.79
C GLN A 10 -21.08 8.51 3.43
N LYS A 11 -21.35 8.40 4.73
CA LYS A 11 -21.23 7.15 5.48
C LYS A 11 -22.24 6.15 4.90
N PRO A 12 -21.85 4.92 4.53
CA PRO A 12 -22.79 3.92 4.06
C PRO A 12 -23.89 3.65 5.09
N GLU A 13 -25.09 3.34 4.62
CA GLU A 13 -26.24 3.09 5.50
C GLU A 13 -25.93 1.94 6.47
N ASN A 14 -26.28 2.13 7.75
CA ASN A 14 -25.99 1.18 8.85
C ASN A 14 -24.51 0.86 9.09
N ALA A 15 -23.58 1.52 8.42
CA ALA A 15 -22.17 1.39 8.74
C ALA A 15 -21.87 1.94 10.15
N VAL A 16 -20.77 1.50 10.74
CA VAL A 16 -20.19 2.12 11.94
C VAL A 16 -18.86 2.72 11.54
N ASP A 17 -18.68 4.01 11.79
CA ASP A 17 -17.36 4.62 11.63
C ASP A 17 -16.52 4.22 12.83
N LEU A 18 -15.44 3.47 12.59
CA LEU A 18 -14.59 2.96 13.65
C LEU A 18 -13.68 4.05 14.23
N PHE A 19 -13.37 5.10 13.46
CA PHE A 19 -12.44 6.15 13.84
C PHE A 19 -12.93 7.53 13.37
N PRO A 20 -14.01 8.06 13.97
CA PRO A 20 -14.66 9.29 13.48
C PRO A 20 -13.76 10.54 13.57
N GLU A 21 -12.76 10.53 14.44
CA GLU A 21 -11.81 11.63 14.65
C GLU A 21 -10.53 11.50 13.80
N LYS A 22 -10.36 10.38 13.08
CA LYS A 22 -9.15 10.15 12.28
C LYS A 22 -9.09 11.14 11.11
N LEU A 23 -7.96 11.83 10.99
CA LEU A 23 -7.60 12.59 9.79
C LEU A 23 -7.06 11.61 8.73
N GLY A 24 -7.65 11.62 7.53
CA GLY A 24 -7.26 10.72 6.43
C GLY A 24 -8.36 9.74 6.02
N PRO A 25 -8.00 8.54 5.49
CA PRO A 25 -8.96 7.53 5.08
C PRO A 25 -9.93 7.14 6.20
N ARG A 26 -11.20 7.01 5.82
CA ARG A 26 -12.28 6.59 6.71
C ARG A 26 -12.43 5.08 6.66
N ILE A 27 -12.62 4.48 7.83
CA ILE A 27 -12.73 3.04 8.00
C ILE A 27 -14.10 2.74 8.59
N PHE A 28 -14.94 2.10 7.79
CA PHE A 28 -16.30 1.76 8.16
C PHE A 28 -16.44 0.25 8.38
N TYR A 29 -17.00 -0.15 9.50
CA TYR A 29 -17.54 -1.49 9.68
C TYR A 29 -18.93 -1.58 9.07
N LEU A 30 -19.18 -2.62 8.26
CA LEU A 30 -20.46 -2.91 7.63
C LEU A 30 -21.09 -4.14 8.31
N PRO A 31 -22.01 -3.97 9.28
CA PRO A 31 -22.53 -5.08 10.08
C PRO A 31 -23.25 -6.15 9.27
N SER A 32 -23.97 -5.77 8.22
CA SER A 32 -24.74 -6.69 7.37
C SER A 32 -23.86 -7.67 6.59
N ALA A 33 -22.62 -7.29 6.28
CA ALA A 33 -21.66 -8.09 5.53
C ALA A 33 -20.52 -8.63 6.39
N ASN A 34 -20.45 -8.26 7.67
CA ASN A 34 -19.30 -8.45 8.55
C ASN A 34 -17.96 -8.05 7.88
N ALA A 35 -17.93 -6.88 7.25
CA ALA A 35 -16.82 -6.42 6.41
C ALA A 35 -16.32 -5.03 6.80
N ILE A 36 -15.11 -4.68 6.36
CA ILE A 36 -14.50 -3.35 6.50
C ILE A 36 -14.45 -2.65 5.14
N LEU A 37 -14.89 -1.40 5.10
CA LEU A 37 -14.69 -0.49 3.98
C LEU A 37 -13.70 0.61 4.37
N LYS A 38 -12.51 0.61 3.76
CA LYS A 38 -11.55 1.75 3.79
C LYS A 38 -11.84 2.63 2.58
N LYS A 39 -12.06 3.92 2.77
CA LYS A 39 -12.25 4.89 1.68
C LYS A 39 -11.59 6.23 1.93
N GLY A 40 -11.09 6.87 0.88
CA GLY A 40 -10.52 8.22 0.99
C GLY A 40 -9.61 8.59 -0.17
N PRO A 41 -9.18 9.86 -0.23
CA PRO A 41 -8.36 10.39 -1.32
C PRO A 41 -6.94 9.80 -1.33
N THR A 42 -6.47 9.27 -0.20
CA THR A 42 -5.14 8.65 -0.09
C THR A 42 -5.19 7.12 -0.10
N VAL A 43 -6.36 6.51 -0.33
CA VAL A 43 -6.49 5.05 -0.41
C VAL A 43 -6.03 4.60 -1.81
N GLY A 44 -4.84 4.03 -1.89
CA GLY A 44 -4.26 3.54 -3.14
C GLY A 44 -4.65 2.09 -3.45
N MET A 45 -4.73 1.73 -4.74
CA MET A 45 -4.96 0.33 -5.14
C MET A 45 -3.78 -0.59 -4.82
N ALA A 46 -2.57 -0.03 -4.70
CA ALA A 46 -1.38 -0.76 -4.26
C ALA A 46 -1.59 -1.50 -2.92
N GLU A 47 -2.35 -0.92 -1.98
CA GLU A 47 -2.71 -1.57 -0.72
C GLU A 47 -3.50 -2.86 -0.94
N ALA A 48 -4.53 -2.80 -1.79
CA ALA A 48 -5.36 -3.96 -2.14
C ALA A 48 -4.58 -5.01 -2.92
N GLU A 49 -3.70 -4.59 -3.82
CA GLU A 49 -2.82 -5.48 -4.58
C GLU A 49 -1.81 -6.19 -3.69
N ALA A 50 -1.20 -5.49 -2.73
CA ALA A 50 -0.32 -6.09 -1.75
C ALA A 50 -1.01 -7.18 -0.93
N MET A 51 -2.23 -6.93 -0.43
CA MET A 51 -2.99 -7.95 0.30
C MET A 51 -3.33 -9.16 -0.57
N ARG A 52 -3.78 -8.96 -1.81
CA ARG A 52 -4.05 -10.06 -2.75
C ARG A 52 -2.78 -10.85 -3.06
N PHE A 53 -1.65 -10.17 -3.25
CA PHE A 53 -0.36 -10.80 -3.52
C PHE A 53 0.10 -11.67 -2.36
N VAL A 54 0.07 -11.13 -1.14
CA VAL A 54 0.42 -11.87 0.08
C VAL A 54 -0.50 -13.07 0.26
N LYS A 55 -1.83 -12.90 0.13
CA LYS A 55 -2.79 -13.99 0.25
C LYS A 55 -2.54 -15.10 -0.75
N ALA A 56 -2.24 -14.75 -2.00
CA ALA A 56 -2.01 -15.71 -3.08
C ALA A 56 -0.68 -16.47 -2.93
N ARG A 57 0.40 -15.77 -2.53
CA ARG A 57 1.75 -16.36 -2.44
C ARG A 57 2.04 -16.99 -1.08
N LEU A 58 1.40 -16.52 -0.01
CA LEU A 58 1.70 -16.86 1.38
C LEU A 58 0.40 -17.16 2.16
N PRO A 59 -0.28 -18.30 1.89
CA PRO A 59 -1.58 -18.61 2.51
C PRO A 59 -1.54 -18.74 4.04
N GLY A 60 -0.35 -18.89 4.63
CA GLY A 60 -0.15 -18.91 6.08
C GLY A 60 -0.08 -17.53 6.74
N VAL A 61 0.10 -16.45 5.97
CA VAL A 61 0.15 -15.09 6.51
C VAL A 61 -1.28 -14.57 6.72
N PRO A 62 -1.65 -14.15 7.95
CA PRO A 62 -2.99 -13.67 8.22
C PRO A 62 -3.15 -12.24 7.70
N VAL A 63 -3.70 -12.11 6.49
CA VAL A 63 -4.01 -10.83 5.84
C VAL A 63 -5.50 -10.79 5.47
N PRO A 64 -6.18 -9.63 5.56
CA PRO A 64 -7.57 -9.50 5.15
C PRO A 64 -7.79 -9.94 3.71
N GLU A 65 -8.84 -10.72 3.47
CA GLU A 65 -9.29 -10.98 2.10
C GLU A 65 -9.92 -9.71 1.49
N VAL A 66 -9.42 -9.30 0.32
CA VAL A 66 -9.98 -8.14 -0.40
C VAL A 66 -11.11 -8.61 -1.30
N TYR A 67 -12.35 -8.23 -0.96
CA TYR A 67 -13.54 -8.52 -1.76
C TYR A 67 -13.62 -7.64 -2.99
N GLN A 68 -13.35 -6.33 -2.83
CA GLN A 68 -13.40 -5.37 -3.94
C GLN A 68 -12.47 -4.19 -3.68
N SER A 69 -11.87 -3.66 -4.75
CA SER A 69 -11.10 -2.41 -4.68
C SER A 69 -11.27 -1.62 -5.98
N PHE A 70 -11.51 -0.32 -5.90
CA PHE A 70 -11.65 0.54 -7.08
C PHE A 70 -11.38 2.00 -6.72
N ILE A 71 -11.13 2.81 -7.75
CA ILE A 71 -11.07 4.27 -7.66
C ILE A 71 -12.34 4.83 -8.31
N LYS A 72 -13.00 5.76 -7.63
CA LYS A 72 -14.13 6.51 -8.17
C LYS A 72 -14.09 7.95 -7.64
N ASP A 73 -14.27 8.92 -8.52
CA ASP A 73 -14.28 10.36 -8.18
C ASP A 73 -13.05 10.76 -7.35
N GLU A 74 -11.86 10.29 -7.76
CA GLU A 74 -10.56 10.51 -7.09
C GLU A 74 -10.46 9.90 -5.67
N LEU A 75 -11.46 9.13 -5.23
CA LEU A 75 -11.44 8.40 -3.97
C LEU A 75 -11.14 6.93 -4.23
N GLY A 76 -10.20 6.38 -3.46
CA GLY A 76 -10.02 4.94 -3.40
C GLY A 76 -10.99 4.29 -2.43
N PHE A 77 -11.40 3.07 -2.78
CA PHE A 77 -12.27 2.22 -1.98
C PHE A 77 -11.67 0.82 -1.90
N ILE A 78 -11.59 0.27 -0.70
CA ILE A 78 -11.19 -1.11 -0.44
C ILE A 78 -12.22 -1.72 0.50
N LEU A 79 -12.94 -2.72 -0.01
CA LEU A 79 -13.86 -3.56 0.75
C LEU A 79 -13.15 -4.89 1.04
N MET A 80 -13.03 -5.23 2.32
CA MET A 80 -12.25 -6.38 2.77
C MET A 80 -12.84 -7.05 4.02
N GLU A 81 -12.33 -8.24 4.30
CA GLU A 81 -12.63 -9.02 5.50
C GLU A 81 -12.42 -8.21 6.78
N LYS A 82 -13.36 -8.33 7.74
CA LYS A 82 -13.12 -7.87 9.10
C LYS A 82 -12.33 -8.92 9.87
N ILE A 83 -11.14 -8.56 10.31
CA ILE A 83 -10.34 -9.40 11.19
C ILE A 83 -10.87 -9.35 12.63
N GLU A 84 -11.07 -10.52 13.22
CA GLU A 84 -11.42 -10.65 14.64
C GLU A 84 -10.18 -10.56 15.54
N GLY A 85 -10.33 -9.91 16.70
CA GLY A 85 -9.25 -9.76 17.68
C GLY A 85 -9.19 -8.34 18.23
N ARG A 86 -8.06 -8.03 18.89
CA ARG A 86 -7.72 -6.68 19.35
C ARG A 86 -6.40 -6.24 18.72
N PRO A 87 -6.22 -4.95 18.43
CA PRO A 87 -4.91 -4.42 18.07
C PRO A 87 -3.88 -4.75 19.16
N LEU A 88 -2.69 -5.19 18.77
CA LEU A 88 -1.60 -5.55 19.68
C LEU A 88 -1.23 -4.37 20.57
N ALA A 89 -1.27 -3.14 20.03
CA ALA A 89 -1.05 -1.90 20.78
C ALA A 89 -1.90 -1.79 22.05
N GLU A 90 -3.14 -2.29 22.05
CA GLU A 90 -4.04 -2.18 23.20
C GLU A 90 -3.68 -3.11 24.37
N VAL A 91 -2.88 -4.15 24.09
CA VAL A 91 -2.53 -5.18 25.08
C VAL A 91 -1.02 -5.22 25.37
N TRP A 92 -0.19 -4.68 24.49
CA TRP A 92 1.27 -4.81 24.49
C TRP A 92 1.94 -4.41 25.81
N ASP A 93 1.54 -3.28 26.39
CA ASP A 93 2.10 -2.76 27.64
C ASP A 93 1.82 -3.66 28.85
N ARG A 94 0.76 -4.47 28.78
CA ARG A 94 0.33 -5.38 29.85
C ARG A 94 0.94 -6.78 29.73
N LEU A 95 1.60 -7.07 28.60
CA LEU A 95 2.25 -8.35 28.39
C LEU A 95 3.57 -8.41 29.18
N ASP A 96 3.83 -9.56 29.79
CA ASP A 96 5.17 -9.88 30.30
C ASP A 96 6.13 -10.20 29.15
N ASP A 97 7.42 -10.29 29.47
CA ASP A 97 8.47 -10.49 28.46
C ASP A 97 8.38 -11.85 27.75
N GLU A 98 7.82 -12.87 28.40
CA GLU A 98 7.59 -14.18 27.77
C GLU A 98 6.52 -14.09 26.69
N LYS A 99 5.38 -13.47 27.01
CA LYS A 99 4.29 -13.24 26.05
C LYS A 99 4.71 -12.33 24.91
N ARG A 100 5.45 -11.25 25.18
CA ARG A 100 6.02 -10.39 24.13
C ARG A 100 6.91 -11.19 23.19
N ARG A 101 7.81 -12.02 23.72
CA ARG A 101 8.68 -12.90 22.93
C ARG A 101 7.89 -13.87 22.06
N ALA A 102 6.83 -14.47 22.61
CA ALA A 102 5.97 -15.38 21.85
C ALA A 102 5.26 -14.68 20.68
N VAL A 103 4.77 -13.45 20.87
CA VAL A 103 4.18 -12.65 19.78
C VAL A 103 5.24 -12.28 18.73
N MET A 104 6.42 -11.84 19.17
CA MET A 104 7.52 -11.50 18.25
C MET A 104 8.00 -12.72 17.45
N GLN A 105 7.98 -13.92 18.03
CA GLN A 105 8.34 -15.15 17.34
C GLN A 105 7.32 -15.52 16.25
N GLN A 106 6.02 -15.34 16.51
CA GLN A 106 5.00 -15.48 15.46
C GLN A 106 5.24 -14.46 14.34
N LEU A 107 5.48 -13.20 14.69
CA LEU A 107 5.73 -12.14 13.73
C LEU A 107 6.96 -12.41 12.87
N ARG A 108 8.06 -12.87 13.48
CA ARG A 108 9.28 -13.31 12.78
C ARG A 108 8.94 -14.36 11.73
N GLY A 109 8.14 -15.36 12.07
CA GLY A 109 7.72 -16.40 11.13
C GLY A 109 6.98 -15.87 9.91
N PHE A 110 6.19 -14.80 10.05
CA PHE A 110 5.54 -14.15 8.90
C PHE A 110 6.50 -13.26 8.11
N VAL A 111 7.34 -12.48 8.80
CA VAL A 111 8.37 -11.63 8.18
C VAL A 111 9.31 -12.44 7.31
N GLU A 112 9.79 -13.58 7.83
CA GLU A 112 10.66 -14.49 7.08
C GLU A 112 9.97 -15.11 5.86
N GLN A 113 8.65 -15.28 5.88
CA GLN A 113 7.90 -15.78 4.72
C GLN A 113 7.84 -14.75 3.61
N TRP A 114 7.43 -13.50 3.89
CA TRP A 114 7.32 -12.51 2.83
C TRP A 114 8.66 -11.98 2.34
N ARG A 115 9.71 -12.00 3.18
CA ARG A 115 11.07 -11.65 2.71
C ARG A 115 11.64 -12.63 1.69
N ARG A 116 11.11 -13.85 1.58
CA ARG A 116 11.45 -14.81 0.51
C ARG A 116 10.84 -14.44 -0.84
N LEU A 117 9.91 -13.48 -0.87
CA LEU A 117 9.39 -12.94 -2.11
C LEU A 117 10.37 -11.88 -2.62
N HIS A 118 11.01 -12.18 -3.76
CA HIS A 118 11.96 -11.30 -4.42
C HIS A 118 11.34 -10.70 -5.69
N GLY A 119 11.65 -9.43 -5.94
CA GLY A 119 11.15 -8.67 -7.08
C GLY A 119 12.27 -8.22 -8.01
N THR A 120 11.89 -7.63 -9.14
CA THR A 120 12.81 -7.06 -10.13
C THR A 120 12.90 -5.53 -10.06
N TRP A 121 12.15 -4.89 -9.15
CA TRP A 121 12.17 -3.45 -8.90
C TRP A 121 12.13 -3.14 -7.41
N TYR A 122 12.48 -1.91 -7.04
CA TYR A 122 12.14 -1.28 -5.78
C TYR A 122 10.89 -0.43 -5.97
N GLY A 123 9.88 -0.62 -5.13
CA GLY A 123 8.60 0.09 -5.23
C GLY A 123 7.41 -0.77 -4.83
N SER A 124 6.24 -0.13 -4.77
CA SER A 124 4.97 -0.80 -4.52
C SER A 124 4.56 -1.74 -5.66
N LEU A 125 3.54 -2.56 -5.41
CA LEU A 125 2.88 -3.33 -6.46
C LEU A 125 1.87 -2.42 -7.20
N GLY A 126 1.58 -2.72 -8.47
CA GLY A 126 0.47 -2.07 -9.17
C GLY A 126 0.75 -0.72 -9.82
N GLY A 127 1.98 -0.47 -10.25
CA GLY A 127 2.35 0.78 -10.94
C GLY A 127 1.85 0.90 -12.38
N GLY A 128 1.12 -0.10 -12.87
CA GLY A 128 0.32 0.04 -14.07
C GLY A 128 -0.97 0.71 -13.66
N SER A 129 -1.21 1.92 -14.20
CA SER A 129 -2.43 2.72 -14.02
C SER A 129 -3.60 1.90 -13.48
N SER A 130 -4.08 2.29 -12.30
CA SER A 130 -5.31 1.82 -11.64
C SER A 130 -6.60 2.08 -12.45
N ILE A 131 -6.49 2.09 -13.79
CA ILE A 131 -7.53 2.14 -14.82
C ILE A 131 -7.66 0.76 -15.53
N ALA A 132 -6.92 -0.28 -15.13
CA ALA A 132 -7.17 -1.62 -15.69
C ALA A 132 -8.49 -2.22 -15.16
N ASN A 133 -9.59 -1.82 -15.79
CA ASN A 133 -10.81 -2.59 -16.05
C ASN A 133 -11.40 -3.36 -14.86
N TYR A 134 -11.99 -2.63 -13.92
CA TYR A 134 -13.08 -3.18 -13.10
C TYR A 134 -14.28 -2.23 -13.15
N GLY A 135 -15.07 -2.38 -14.22
CA GLY A 135 -16.42 -1.82 -14.33
C GLY A 135 -16.54 -0.49 -15.07
N ASP A 136 -16.25 -0.47 -16.37
CA ASP A 136 -16.93 0.48 -17.28
C ASP A 136 -17.86 -0.31 -18.22
N GLN A 137 -19.13 -0.42 -17.83
CA GLN A 137 -20.22 -0.74 -18.74
C GLN A 137 -21.07 0.51 -18.95
N SER A 138 -20.47 1.58 -19.45
CA SER A 138 -21.24 2.66 -20.03
C SER A 138 -20.39 3.44 -21.01
N HIS A 139 -20.52 3.13 -22.29
CA HIS A 139 -20.95 4.08 -23.33
C HIS A 139 -20.68 3.47 -24.70
N HIS A 140 -21.74 2.92 -25.31
CA HIS A 140 -21.78 2.78 -26.76
C HIS A 140 -21.71 4.18 -27.35
N HIS A 141 -20.62 4.49 -28.06
CA HIS A 141 -20.61 5.54 -29.08
C HIS A 141 -20.10 4.93 -30.38
N HIS A 142 -21.05 4.66 -31.26
CA HIS A 142 -20.81 4.35 -32.66
C HIS A 142 -19.99 5.47 -33.31
N PRO A 143 -18.97 5.15 -34.13
CA PRO A 143 -18.31 6.15 -34.96
C PRO A 143 -19.23 6.56 -36.10
N HIS A 144 -19.45 7.87 -36.23
CA HIS A 144 -20.06 8.47 -37.41
C HIS A 144 -19.18 8.22 -38.65
N HIS A 145 -19.62 7.33 -39.54
CA HIS A 145 -19.14 7.29 -40.93
C HIS A 145 -20.02 8.18 -41.81
N ARG A 146 -19.39 9.20 -42.39
CA ARG A 146 -19.92 9.99 -43.52
C ARG A 146 -19.84 9.13 -44.78
N GLY A 147 -20.99 8.87 -45.41
CA GLY A 147 -21.09 8.20 -46.70
C GLY A 147 -22.48 8.41 -47.29
N SER A 148 -22.56 9.31 -48.27
CA SER A 148 -23.75 9.57 -49.08
C SER A 148 -24.03 8.39 -50.01
N THR A 149 -25.31 8.02 -50.17
CA THR A 149 -26.06 7.89 -51.44
C THR A 149 -27.20 6.86 -51.32
N GLY A 150 -28.41 7.25 -51.76
CA GLY A 150 -29.24 6.40 -52.63
C GLY A 150 -30.35 5.53 -52.03
N SER A 151 -31.58 6.05 -52.13
CA SER A 151 -32.78 5.42 -52.73
C SER A 151 -33.40 4.11 -52.18
N SER A 152 -34.72 4.24 -51.94
CA SER A 152 -35.84 3.34 -52.29
C SER A 152 -36.18 2.07 -51.50
N SER A 153 -37.39 2.15 -50.91
CA SER A 153 -38.57 1.27 -51.06
C SER A 153 -38.69 -0.10 -50.37
N ASN A 154 -39.83 -0.23 -49.66
CA ASN A 154 -40.77 -1.36 -49.54
C ASN A 154 -40.44 -2.61 -48.69
N GLY A 155 -41.47 -3.06 -47.96
CA GLY A 155 -41.69 -4.45 -47.49
C GLY A 155 -41.54 -4.61 -45.98
N SER A 156 -42.64 -4.57 -45.20
CA SER A 156 -43.58 -5.67 -44.90
C SER A 156 -43.13 -6.57 -43.75
N ASP A 157 -43.94 -6.54 -42.68
CA ASP A 157 -44.26 -7.58 -41.71
C ASP A 157 -43.30 -8.78 -41.55
N THR A 158 -42.86 -9.02 -40.32
CA THR A 158 -43.14 -10.28 -39.62
C THR A 158 -42.76 -10.20 -38.14
N TYR A 159 -43.77 -10.47 -37.32
CA TYR A 159 -43.69 -10.72 -35.90
C TYR A 159 -43.05 -12.11 -35.66
N ASN A 160 -42.03 -12.21 -34.81
CA ASN A 160 -41.56 -13.51 -34.31
C ASN A 160 -41.25 -13.42 -32.80
N PRO A 161 -41.97 -14.15 -31.93
CA PRO A 161 -41.76 -14.13 -30.50
C PRO A 161 -41.01 -15.40 -30.05
N HIS A 162 -39.75 -15.31 -29.63
CA HIS A 162 -39.11 -16.39 -28.86
C HIS A 162 -37.99 -15.83 -27.96
N THR A 163 -38.27 -15.81 -26.66
CA THR A 163 -37.67 -16.66 -25.59
C THR A 163 -36.33 -16.15 -25.11
N GLY A 164 -36.32 -15.70 -23.85
CA GLY A 164 -35.13 -15.24 -23.16
C GLY A 164 -34.07 -16.33 -23.05
N GLU A 165 -32.95 -16.12 -23.72
CA GLU A 165 -31.69 -16.76 -23.41
C GLU A 165 -30.84 -15.76 -22.62
N THR A 166 -30.81 -15.93 -21.30
CA THR A 166 -29.74 -15.36 -20.49
C THR A 166 -28.45 -16.03 -20.92
N SER A 167 -27.61 -15.31 -21.67
CA SER A 167 -26.23 -15.73 -21.91
C SER A 167 -25.54 -15.98 -20.57
N PRO A 168 -24.79 -17.08 -20.38
CA PRO A 168 -24.01 -17.27 -19.17
C PRO A 168 -23.00 -16.11 -19.02
N PRO A 169 -22.73 -15.64 -17.80
CA PRO A 169 -21.74 -14.60 -17.58
C PRO A 169 -20.40 -15.03 -18.17
N ALA A 170 -19.75 -14.12 -18.89
CA ALA A 170 -18.41 -14.34 -19.42
C ALA A 170 -17.47 -14.79 -18.27
N PRO A 171 -16.56 -15.75 -18.52
CA PRO A 171 -15.59 -16.14 -17.51
C PRO A 171 -14.77 -14.91 -17.10
N PRO A 172 -14.36 -14.81 -15.82
CA PRO A 172 -13.52 -13.71 -15.37
C PRO A 172 -12.26 -13.66 -16.24
N THR A 173 -11.99 -12.49 -16.81
CA THR A 173 -10.72 -12.17 -17.47
C THR A 173 -9.59 -12.63 -16.55
N PRO A 174 -8.57 -13.37 -17.04
CA PRO A 174 -7.51 -13.85 -16.18
C PRO A 174 -6.92 -12.66 -15.43
N ALA A 175 -7.02 -12.68 -14.10
CA ALA A 175 -6.39 -11.68 -13.27
C ALA A 175 -4.90 -11.67 -13.63
N ILE A 176 -4.35 -10.51 -13.96
CA ILE A 176 -2.91 -10.30 -13.94
C ILE A 176 -2.41 -10.95 -12.65
N GLU A 177 -1.45 -11.88 -12.73
CA GLU A 177 -0.93 -12.54 -11.53
C GLU A 177 -0.56 -11.45 -10.52
N PRO A 178 -1.08 -11.47 -9.28
CA PRO A 178 -0.73 -10.48 -8.28
C PRO A 178 0.80 -10.35 -8.20
N GLY A 179 1.30 -9.11 -8.24
CA GLY A 179 2.73 -8.83 -8.29
C GLY A 179 3.41 -9.00 -9.65
N SER A 180 2.66 -9.25 -10.73
CA SER A 180 3.16 -9.35 -12.11
C SER A 180 2.68 -8.16 -12.95
N GLY A 181 3.19 -6.97 -12.64
CA GLY A 181 2.90 -5.74 -13.38
C GLY A 181 4.06 -4.76 -13.26
N PRO A 182 4.07 -3.64 -14.00
CA PRO A 182 5.08 -2.62 -13.78
C PRO A 182 4.98 -2.13 -12.33
N GLY A 183 6.14 -1.98 -11.68
CA GLY A 183 6.22 -1.55 -10.29
C GLY A 183 5.64 -0.17 -10.07
N GLY A 184 5.01 0.05 -8.92
CA GLY A 184 4.54 1.36 -8.48
C GLY A 184 5.64 2.19 -7.83
N PRO A 185 5.33 3.43 -7.43
CA PRO A 185 6.27 4.27 -6.71
C PRO A 185 6.71 3.62 -5.39
N CYS A 186 7.89 4.00 -4.91
CA CYS A 186 8.40 3.64 -3.60
C CYS A 186 7.61 4.34 -2.50
N GLU A 187 7.21 3.54 -1.51
CA GLU A 187 6.42 3.99 -0.36
C GLU A 187 7.28 4.13 0.90
N ASP A 188 8.60 3.97 0.76
CA ASP A 188 9.56 4.10 1.84
C ASP A 188 9.49 5.49 2.51
N LEU A 189 9.69 5.54 3.83
CA LEU A 189 9.61 6.78 4.61
C LEU A 189 10.44 7.93 3.98
N VAL A 190 11.63 7.61 3.47
CA VAL A 190 12.55 8.58 2.85
C VAL A 190 11.96 9.27 1.62
N PHE A 191 11.03 8.62 0.91
CA PHE A 191 10.35 9.16 -0.28
C PHE A 191 9.02 9.84 0.03
N LYS A 192 8.47 9.61 1.22
CA LYS A 192 7.28 10.30 1.73
C LYS A 192 7.61 11.60 2.47
N HIS A 193 8.88 11.83 2.76
CA HIS A 193 9.30 13.04 3.43
C HIS A 193 8.98 14.29 2.58
N LEU A 194 8.04 15.12 3.06
CA LEU A 194 7.57 16.32 2.39
C LEU A 194 8.58 17.45 2.54
N CYS A 195 9.55 17.44 1.64
CA CYS A 195 10.30 18.64 1.38
C CYS A 195 9.69 19.31 0.17
N LEU A 196 9.11 20.47 0.42
CA LEU A 196 8.35 21.28 -0.50
C LEU A 196 9.05 21.35 -1.87
N ALA A 197 8.61 20.47 -2.79
CA ALA A 197 8.45 20.89 -4.16
C ALA A 197 7.51 22.12 -4.17
N GLN A 198 7.44 22.84 -5.28
CA GLN A 198 6.63 24.07 -5.31
C GLN A 198 5.22 23.78 -4.76
N PRO A 199 4.56 24.71 -4.02
CA PRO A 199 3.25 24.43 -3.44
C PRO A 199 2.30 23.83 -4.48
N GLY A 200 1.89 22.57 -4.27
CA GLY A 200 1.03 21.80 -5.19
C GLY A 200 1.73 20.73 -6.04
N GLU A 201 3.06 20.62 -6.02
CA GLU A 201 3.81 19.58 -6.73
C GLU A 201 4.02 18.36 -5.82
N GLN A 202 3.42 17.22 -6.18
CA GLN A 202 3.62 15.95 -5.48
C GLN A 202 4.64 15.12 -6.24
N LYS A 203 5.84 14.98 -5.69
CA LYS A 203 6.89 14.15 -6.28
C LYS A 203 6.71 12.68 -5.88
N THR A 204 6.79 11.80 -6.86
CA THR A 204 6.87 10.35 -6.67
C THR A 204 8.28 9.86 -7.02
N TYR A 205 8.70 8.78 -6.37
CA TYR A 205 10.01 8.16 -6.60
C TYR A 205 9.80 6.71 -7.00
N GLY A 206 10.60 6.22 -7.94
CA GLY A 206 10.51 4.86 -8.44
C GLY A 206 9.29 4.60 -9.35
N PRO A 207 9.07 3.34 -9.75
CA PRO A 207 9.87 2.17 -9.39
C PRO A 207 11.32 2.27 -9.87
N PHE A 208 12.26 1.67 -9.14
CA PHE A 208 13.67 1.62 -9.53
C PHE A 208 14.10 0.19 -9.87
N SER A 209 14.84 -0.01 -10.95
CA SER A 209 15.26 -1.37 -11.34
C SER A 209 16.52 -1.84 -10.60
N THR A 210 17.38 -0.90 -10.21
CA THR A 210 18.68 -1.20 -9.58
C THR A 210 18.83 -0.50 -8.24
N ARG A 211 19.74 -1.01 -7.38
CA ARG A 211 20.05 -0.37 -6.10
C ARG A 211 20.70 0.99 -6.31
N VAL A 212 21.49 1.14 -7.36
CA VAL A 212 22.07 2.42 -7.77
C VAL A 212 20.97 3.45 -8.03
N ASP A 213 19.95 3.10 -8.83
CA ASP A 213 18.84 4.01 -9.13
C ASP A 213 18.03 4.37 -7.88
N TYR A 214 17.77 3.37 -7.02
CA TYR A 214 17.12 3.59 -5.73
C TYR A 214 17.91 4.57 -4.85
N ASN A 215 19.22 4.36 -4.71
CA ASN A 215 20.10 5.21 -3.93
C ASN A 215 20.20 6.63 -4.52
N LEU A 216 20.21 6.76 -5.85
CA LEU A 216 20.10 8.07 -6.53
C LEU A 216 18.77 8.75 -6.21
N GLY A 217 17.67 8.01 -6.15
CA GLY A 217 16.38 8.51 -5.68
C GLY A 217 16.45 9.04 -4.25
N VAL A 218 17.13 8.34 -3.33
CA VAL A 218 17.33 8.81 -1.94
C VAL A 218 18.13 10.10 -1.90
N ILE A 219 19.20 10.19 -2.71
CA ILE A 219 20.01 11.42 -2.84
C ILE A 219 19.19 12.57 -3.43
N GLU A 220 18.29 12.28 -4.37
CA GLU A 220 17.36 13.25 -4.92
C GLU A 220 16.34 13.73 -3.87
N ALA A 221 15.81 12.83 -3.04
CA ALA A 221 14.97 13.22 -1.90
C ALA A 221 15.72 14.14 -0.93
N LEU A 222 17.00 13.85 -0.64
CA LEU A 222 17.86 14.74 0.14
C LEU A 222 18.03 16.11 -0.55
N ARG A 223 18.28 16.19 -1.86
CA ARG A 223 18.36 17.47 -2.59
C ARG A 223 17.07 18.27 -2.44
N ASN A 224 15.93 17.61 -2.62
CA ASN A 224 14.62 18.23 -2.50
C ASN A 224 14.34 18.73 -1.08
N SER A 225 14.98 18.13 -0.07
CA SER A 225 14.95 18.62 1.31
C SER A 225 15.70 19.90 1.60
N ARG A 226 16.56 20.36 0.70
CA ARG A 226 17.31 21.60 0.87
C ARG A 226 16.53 22.77 0.31
N ALA A 227 16.56 23.91 1.02
CA ALA A 227 15.90 25.14 0.55
C ALA A 227 16.41 25.64 -0.81
N THR A 228 17.68 25.34 -1.15
CA THR A 228 18.35 25.68 -2.41
C THR A 228 18.18 24.62 -3.50
N GLY A 229 17.65 23.43 -3.17
CA GLY A 229 17.66 22.26 -4.05
C GLY A 229 19.04 21.65 -4.27
N GLN A 230 20.06 22.09 -3.53
CA GLN A 230 21.45 21.66 -3.69
C GLN A 230 22.00 21.09 -2.38
N LEU A 231 22.71 19.97 -2.48
CA LEU A 231 23.54 19.43 -1.40
C LEU A 231 24.86 20.20 -1.32
N ASN A 232 25.49 20.22 -0.15
CA ASN A 232 26.78 20.89 0.07
C ASN A 232 27.78 19.94 0.77
N ASP A 233 28.97 20.43 1.09
CA ASP A 233 30.07 19.65 1.68
C ASP A 233 29.69 18.91 2.98
N THR A 234 28.70 19.40 3.75
CA THR A 234 28.23 18.71 4.96
C THR A 234 27.42 17.45 4.66
N ASP A 235 26.86 17.35 3.45
CA ASP A 235 26.08 16.19 2.98
C ASP A 235 26.97 15.08 2.40
N GLU A 236 28.17 15.42 1.95
CA GLU A 236 29.07 14.51 1.22
C GLU A 236 29.38 13.21 2.00
N PRO A 237 29.66 13.23 3.32
CA PRO A 237 29.87 12.00 4.08
C PRO A 237 28.63 11.07 4.09
N LEU A 238 27.43 11.64 4.12
CA LEU A 238 26.18 10.88 4.08
C LEU A 238 25.94 10.30 2.67
N VAL A 239 26.16 11.10 1.62
CA VAL A 239 26.06 10.65 0.23
C VAL A 239 27.05 9.51 -0.06
N ALA A 240 28.29 9.61 0.41
CA ALA A 240 29.28 8.54 0.28
C ALA A 240 28.81 7.23 0.94
N ARG A 241 28.21 7.31 2.13
CA ARG A 241 27.64 6.13 2.83
C ARG A 241 26.43 5.53 2.10
N ILE A 242 25.59 6.37 1.47
CA ILE A 242 24.48 5.90 0.62
C ILE A 242 25.05 5.14 -0.60
N ARG A 243 26.02 5.73 -1.31
CA ARG A 243 26.67 5.10 -2.48
C ARG A 243 27.45 3.83 -2.14
N ALA A 244 27.99 3.74 -0.92
CA ALA A 244 28.59 2.49 -0.45
C ALA A 244 27.59 1.32 -0.40
N GLN A 245 26.27 1.59 -0.47
CA GLN A 245 25.23 0.57 -0.57
C GLN A 245 24.91 0.13 -2.01
N ASP A 246 25.51 0.73 -3.04
CA ASP A 246 25.19 0.48 -4.46
C ASP A 246 25.36 -0.99 -4.87
N ALA A 247 26.26 -1.72 -4.22
CA ALA A 247 26.53 -3.13 -4.53
C ALA A 247 25.48 -4.11 -3.95
N PHE A 248 24.59 -3.68 -3.05
CA PHE A 248 23.63 -4.55 -2.37
C PHE A 248 22.27 -4.56 -3.09
N GLU A 249 22.19 -5.38 -4.15
CA GLU A 249 21.05 -5.45 -5.08
C GLU A 249 19.81 -6.21 -4.58
N GLU A 250 19.85 -6.75 -3.37
CA GLU A 250 18.75 -7.55 -2.84
C GLU A 250 17.46 -6.72 -2.69
N LYS A 251 16.37 -7.24 -3.26
CA LYS A 251 15.02 -6.68 -3.17
C LYS A 251 14.14 -7.74 -2.51
N VAL A 252 13.63 -7.44 -1.33
CA VAL A 252 12.70 -8.32 -0.62
C VAL A 252 11.36 -7.61 -0.47
N PHE A 253 10.28 -8.37 -0.46
CA PHE A 253 8.98 -7.80 -0.13
C PHE A 253 8.96 -7.40 1.35
N THR A 254 8.41 -6.21 1.63
CA THR A 254 8.31 -5.62 2.96
C THR A 254 6.91 -5.04 3.15
N HIS A 255 6.45 -5.01 4.39
CA HIS A 255 5.19 -4.39 4.78
C HIS A 255 5.32 -2.86 4.85
N GLY A 256 6.40 -2.35 5.46
CA GLY A 256 6.70 -0.90 5.47
C GLY A 256 6.04 -0.09 6.59
N ASP A 257 5.06 -0.65 7.30
CA ASP A 257 4.43 -0.02 8.47
C ASP A 257 4.06 -1.05 9.55
N LEU A 258 5.03 -1.88 9.91
CA LEU A 258 4.82 -2.96 10.86
C LEU A 258 4.79 -2.43 12.31
N GLN A 259 3.67 -1.84 12.70
CA GLN A 259 3.40 -1.29 14.03
C GLN A 259 2.40 -2.15 14.83
N PRO A 260 2.42 -2.12 16.18
CA PRO A 260 1.46 -2.86 17.00
C PRO A 260 -0.01 -2.51 16.73
N VAL A 261 -0.31 -1.32 16.22
CA VAL A 261 -1.67 -0.91 15.82
C VAL A 261 -2.16 -1.65 14.58
N ASN A 262 -1.25 -2.12 13.74
CA ASN A 262 -1.52 -2.84 12.49
C ASN A 262 -1.48 -4.37 12.66
N ILE A 263 -1.33 -4.86 13.89
CA ILE A 263 -1.28 -6.29 14.21
C ILE A 263 -2.48 -6.63 15.09
N MET A 264 -3.33 -7.54 14.63
CA MET A 264 -4.46 -8.06 15.39
C MET A 264 -4.07 -9.35 16.12
N VAL A 265 -4.48 -9.47 17.38
CA VAL A 265 -4.27 -10.68 18.18
C VAL A 265 -5.57 -11.15 18.82
N ASP A 266 -5.67 -12.47 19.01
CA ASP A 266 -6.65 -13.04 19.93
C ASP A 266 -6.21 -12.66 21.37
N PRO A 267 -7.05 -11.96 22.16
CA PRO A 267 -6.65 -11.44 23.47
C PRO A 267 -6.46 -12.53 24.54
N LYS A 268 -6.93 -13.76 24.29
CA LYS A 268 -6.77 -14.90 25.21
C LYS A 268 -5.54 -15.72 24.89
N THR A 269 -5.28 -15.96 23.61
CA THR A 269 -4.20 -16.85 23.15
C THR A 269 -2.96 -16.12 22.65
N LEU A 270 -3.08 -14.81 22.38
CA LEU A 270 -2.06 -13.98 21.73
C LEU A 270 -1.63 -14.50 20.35
N ARG A 271 -2.45 -15.34 19.72
CA ARG A 271 -2.26 -15.72 18.32
C ARG A 271 -2.49 -14.50 17.44
N ILE A 272 -1.57 -14.20 16.54
CA ILE A 272 -1.78 -13.16 15.53
C ILE A 272 -2.91 -13.61 14.60
N THR A 273 -3.97 -12.81 14.52
CA THR A 273 -5.16 -13.07 13.71
C THR A 273 -5.22 -12.23 12.44
N GLY A 274 -4.42 -11.16 12.35
CA GLY A 274 -4.31 -10.35 11.15
C GLY A 274 -3.14 -9.37 11.20
N ILE A 275 -2.63 -9.07 10.01
CA ILE A 275 -1.64 -8.03 9.74
C ILE A 275 -2.30 -7.11 8.73
N LEU A 276 -2.49 -5.85 9.13
CA LEU A 276 -3.31 -4.84 8.47
C LEU A 276 -2.44 -3.75 7.85
N ASP A 277 -3.04 -2.89 7.05
CA ASP A 277 -2.42 -1.65 6.52
C ASP A 277 -1.19 -1.89 5.65
N TRP A 278 -1.38 -2.65 4.57
CA TRP A 278 -0.37 -2.96 3.56
C TRP A 278 -0.14 -1.83 2.55
N GLU A 279 -0.54 -0.60 2.88
CA GLU A 279 -0.52 0.53 1.94
C GLU A 279 0.89 0.93 1.51
N THR A 280 1.89 0.71 2.38
CA THR A 280 3.29 0.98 2.10
C THR A 280 4.08 -0.26 1.65
N ALA A 281 3.39 -1.37 1.41
CA ALA A 281 4.04 -2.62 1.08
C ALA A 281 4.62 -2.62 -0.34
N GLY A 282 5.75 -3.29 -0.49
CA GLY A 282 6.47 -3.30 -1.75
C GLY A 282 7.83 -3.98 -1.65
N TYR A 283 8.49 -4.08 -2.80
CA TYR A 283 9.88 -4.54 -2.87
C TYR A 283 10.81 -3.41 -2.45
N SER A 284 11.67 -3.70 -1.49
CA SER A 284 12.54 -2.71 -0.86
C SER A 284 13.87 -3.33 -0.43
N PRO A 285 14.85 -2.51 -0.02
CA PRO A 285 16.03 -3.03 0.66
C PRO A 285 15.67 -3.89 1.89
N PRO A 286 16.43 -4.97 2.18
CA PRO A 286 16.16 -5.85 3.32
C PRO A 286 16.12 -5.15 4.66
N GLU A 287 16.85 -4.05 4.82
CA GLU A 287 16.87 -3.28 6.06
C GLU A 287 15.62 -2.42 6.31
N ARG A 288 14.81 -2.13 5.27
CA ARG A 288 13.68 -1.18 5.36
C ARG A 288 12.70 -1.55 6.48
N GLU A 289 12.24 -2.80 6.52
CA GLU A 289 11.22 -3.26 7.46
C GLU A 289 11.57 -2.92 8.91
N TYR A 290 12.79 -3.28 9.33
CA TYR A 290 13.28 -2.97 10.67
C TYR A 290 13.40 -1.46 10.89
N CYS A 291 13.98 -0.74 9.93
CA CYS A 291 14.22 0.69 10.06
C CYS A 291 12.92 1.46 10.26
N GLU A 292 11.93 1.17 9.42
CA GLU A 292 10.63 1.83 9.44
C GLU A 292 9.79 1.43 10.64
N ALA A 293 9.77 0.13 10.99
CA ALA A 293 9.09 -0.36 12.17
C ALA A 293 9.67 0.26 13.46
N ARG A 294 10.99 0.40 13.53
CA ARG A 294 11.69 0.95 14.70
C ARG A 294 11.58 2.48 14.80
N SER A 295 11.70 3.20 13.69
CA SER A 295 11.62 4.67 13.69
C SER A 295 10.23 5.17 14.09
N ARG A 296 9.16 4.49 13.66
CA ARG A 296 7.78 4.84 14.04
C ARG A 296 7.41 4.35 15.45
N GLY A 297 7.96 3.21 15.88
CA GLY A 297 7.74 2.67 17.21
C GLY A 297 8.42 3.50 18.31
N ARG A 298 7.63 4.17 19.16
CA ARG A 298 8.16 4.95 20.31
C ARG A 298 8.33 4.13 21.57
N GLU A 299 7.66 2.99 21.65
CA GLU A 299 7.65 2.14 22.84
C GLU A 299 8.89 1.24 22.92
N GLU A 300 9.57 1.33 24.06
CA GLU A 300 10.83 0.61 24.30
C GLU A 300 10.66 -0.91 24.25
N GLY A 301 9.54 -1.43 24.75
CA GLY A 301 9.25 -2.87 24.68
C GLY A 301 9.13 -3.37 23.24
N TRP A 302 8.48 -2.59 22.38
CA TRP A 302 8.35 -2.91 20.95
C TRP A 302 9.71 -2.87 20.25
N ARG A 303 10.50 -1.82 20.53
CA ARG A 303 11.87 -1.68 20.03
C ARG A 303 12.76 -2.87 20.35
N ARG A 304 12.75 -3.35 21.61
CA ARG A 304 13.49 -4.55 22.00
C ARG A 304 12.99 -5.81 21.30
N GLY A 305 11.67 -5.91 21.09
CA GLY A 305 11.08 -6.99 20.30
C GLY A 305 11.64 -7.02 18.88
N LEU A 306 11.65 -5.87 18.20
CA LEU A 306 12.24 -5.71 16.87
C LEU A 306 13.74 -6.05 16.85
N ASP A 307 14.50 -5.62 17.86
CA ASP A 307 15.94 -5.91 17.98
C ASP A 307 16.24 -7.41 18.08
N ALA A 308 15.27 -8.19 18.57
CA ALA A 308 15.32 -9.65 18.63
C ALA A 308 14.73 -10.33 17.39
N LEU A 309 14.10 -9.60 16.47
CA LEU A 309 13.52 -10.12 15.22
C LEU A 309 14.51 -10.02 14.04
N PHE A 310 15.38 -9.01 14.03
CA PHE A 310 16.30 -8.75 12.93
C PHE A 310 17.77 -8.86 13.38
N ASP A 311 18.61 -9.32 12.45
CA ASP A 311 20.02 -9.59 12.71
C ASP A 311 20.87 -8.31 12.78
N ASP A 312 22.09 -8.44 13.31
CA ASP A 312 22.99 -7.33 13.61
C ASP A 312 23.29 -6.44 12.38
N ASP A 313 23.46 -7.04 11.20
CA ASP A 313 23.70 -6.33 9.93
C ASP A 313 22.58 -5.33 9.61
N VAL A 314 21.32 -5.70 9.87
CA VAL A 314 20.16 -4.83 9.66
C VAL A 314 20.18 -3.67 10.66
N ARG A 315 20.67 -3.90 11.89
CA ARG A 315 20.79 -2.86 12.91
C ARG A 315 21.93 -1.88 12.61
N GLU A 316 22.99 -2.30 11.95
CA GLU A 316 24.03 -1.39 11.46
C GLU A 316 23.48 -0.46 10.37
N LYS A 317 22.76 -1.04 9.40
CA LYS A 317 22.11 -0.28 8.32
C LYS A 317 21.07 0.70 8.85
N TYR A 318 20.40 0.40 9.96
CA TYR A 318 19.50 1.35 10.62
C TYR A 318 20.16 2.66 11.00
N LYS A 319 21.44 2.67 11.39
CA LYS A 319 22.14 3.93 11.68
C LYS A 319 22.20 4.82 10.45
N LEU A 320 22.49 4.25 9.27
CA LEU A 320 22.46 5.00 8.01
C LEU A 320 21.06 5.53 7.72
N TRP A 321 20.04 4.70 7.80
CA TRP A 321 18.66 5.12 7.56
C TRP A 321 18.17 6.21 8.50
N ARG A 322 18.53 6.13 9.78
CA ARG A 322 18.24 7.17 10.77
C ARG A 322 18.95 8.49 10.44
N ASP A 323 20.21 8.42 10.00
CA ASP A 323 20.95 9.63 9.64
C ASP A 323 20.39 10.26 8.34
N ILE A 324 19.89 9.45 7.40
CA ILE A 324 19.14 9.91 6.21
C ILE A 324 17.85 10.60 6.62
N ASP A 325 17.04 9.96 7.47
CA ASP A 325 15.78 10.52 7.97
C ASP A 325 16.01 11.85 8.71
N TRP A 326 17.01 11.90 9.60
CA TRP A 326 17.41 13.14 10.26
C TRP A 326 17.74 14.23 9.23
N ALA A 327 18.56 13.90 8.22
CA ALA A 327 19.01 14.85 7.20
C ALA A 327 17.86 15.36 6.32
N LEU A 328 16.81 14.56 6.13
CA LEU A 328 15.58 15.00 5.47
C LEU A 328 14.78 15.96 6.37
N VAL A 329 14.63 15.64 7.66
CA VAL A 329 13.81 16.40 8.61
C VAL A 329 14.41 17.76 8.95
N ALA A 330 15.68 17.82 9.31
CA ALA A 330 16.25 19.03 9.89
C ALA A 330 16.42 20.19 8.91
N HIS A 331 16.54 19.86 7.63
CA HIS A 331 16.59 20.86 6.57
C HIS A 331 15.21 21.16 5.98
N SER A 332 14.17 20.43 6.43
CA SER A 332 12.80 20.72 6.05
C SER A 332 12.37 22.07 6.63
N ARG A 333 11.71 22.88 5.79
CA ARG A 333 11.26 24.25 6.12
C ARG A 333 10.28 24.34 7.30
N VAL A 334 9.83 23.21 7.83
CA VAL A 334 8.93 23.11 8.99
C VAL A 334 9.67 23.42 10.29
N TRP A 335 10.96 23.09 10.38
CA TRP A 335 11.76 23.23 11.61
C TRP A 335 12.75 24.40 11.59
N SER A 336 12.88 25.11 10.47
CA SER A 336 13.79 26.24 10.30
C SER A 336 13.15 27.62 10.59
N LYS A 337 12.24 27.71 11.57
CA LYS A 337 11.64 28.98 12.00
C LYS A 337 12.04 29.35 13.42
#